data_AF-A0A8S3I9P0-F1
#
_entry.id   AF-A0A8S3I9P0-F1
#
_cell.length_a   1.000
_cell.length_b   1.000
_cell.length_c   1.000
_cell.angle_alpha   90.00
_cell.angle_beta   90.00
_cell.angle_gamma   90.00
#
_symmetry.space_group_name_H-M   'P 1'
#
loop_
_entity.id
_entity.type
_entity.pdbx_description
1 polymer ?
#
loop_
_entity_poly.entity_id
_entity_poly.type
_entity_poly.pdbx_seq_one_letter_code
_entity_poly.pdbx_strand_id
1 'polypeptide(L)'
;EILERIRNNCLEYIRTVDSDAEVFLISGHLKYRVRFDFGKLNETLLRDYPSLKRESMILSMSVMCKEVLVSKVAALHRRIWFVAGASAAVAAIPVPFLSLGFDATLVMSEAEFYKKQLGLDQSNLQKLSNVYQIPMDKIEKELNEIFPLQHLNALRAFVLEFAKKQAVGTTTEEFARFVPYVGTAIASTLSFGVCYIVLYKILLRMERASLKIVDVVIHASNRMIQEEQQRQQLI
;
A
#
# COMPACT_ATOMS: atom_id res chain seq x y z
N GLU A 1 -24.54 18.16 11.51
CA GLU A 1 -25.23 18.63 12.73
C GLU A 1 -25.22 17.60 13.85
N ILE A 2 -25.81 16.40 13.68
CA ILE A 2 -25.84 15.36 14.74
C ILE A 2 -24.44 14.89 15.16
N LEU A 3 -23.54 14.60 14.21
CA LEU A 3 -22.17 14.14 14.53
C LEU A 3 -21.38 15.18 15.33
N GLU A 4 -21.50 16.46 14.98
CA GLU A 4 -20.86 17.55 15.72
C GLU A 4 -21.44 17.70 17.12
N ARG A 5 -22.76 17.54 17.27
CA ARG A 5 -23.40 17.56 18.59
C ARG A 5 -22.94 16.40 19.48
N ILE A 6 -22.84 15.18 18.93
CA ILE A 6 -22.28 14.02 19.65
C ILE A 6 -20.83 14.31 20.03
N ARG A 7 -20.01 14.82 19.10
CA ARG A 7 -18.61 15.14 19.33
C ARG A 7 -18.45 16.18 20.45
N ASN A 8 -19.22 17.26 20.40
CA ASN A 8 -19.17 18.34 21.41
C ASN A 8 -19.57 17.83 22.78
N ASN A 9 -20.63 17.03 22.87
CA ASN A 9 -21.02 16.39 24.13
C ASN A 9 -19.87 15.54 24.69
N CYS A 10 -19.27 14.67 23.87
CA CYS A 10 -18.12 13.86 24.32
C CYS A 10 -16.93 14.73 24.76
N LEU A 11 -16.63 15.80 24.03
CA LEU A 11 -15.55 16.74 24.33
C LEU A 11 -15.79 17.47 25.66
N GLU A 12 -17.02 17.90 25.95
CA GLU A 12 -17.37 18.54 27.22
C GLU A 12 -17.08 17.61 28.40
N TYR A 13 -17.45 16.33 28.31
CA TYR A 13 -17.17 15.38 29.38
C TYR A 13 -15.68 15.05 29.51
N ILE A 14 -15.00 14.72 28.40
CA ILE A 14 -13.61 14.24 28.46
C ILE A 14 -12.64 15.36 28.87
N ARG A 15 -12.90 16.61 28.48
CA ARG A 15 -12.04 17.77 28.81
C ARG A 15 -12.02 18.12 30.29
N THR A 16 -12.97 17.63 31.07
CA THR A 16 -12.92 17.73 32.54
C THR A 16 -11.84 16.83 33.14
N VAL A 17 -11.40 15.80 32.42
CA VAL A 17 -10.39 14.81 32.86
C VAL A 17 -9.07 15.03 32.13
N ASP A 18 -9.11 15.29 30.83
CA ASP A 18 -7.95 15.53 29.97
C ASP A 18 -8.27 16.65 28.96
N SER A 19 -7.65 17.81 29.15
CA SER A 19 -7.89 19.00 28.33
C SER A 19 -7.44 18.84 26.87
N ASP A 20 -6.47 17.95 26.62
CA ASP A 20 -5.85 17.74 25.31
C ASP A 20 -6.46 16.56 24.56
N ALA A 21 -7.46 15.89 25.14
CA ALA A 21 -8.09 14.72 24.55
C ALA A 21 -8.77 15.02 23.20
N GLU A 22 -8.43 14.22 22.19
CA GLU A 22 -9.09 14.21 20.87
C GLU A 22 -10.21 13.16 20.84
N VAL A 23 -11.38 13.54 20.30
CA VAL A 23 -12.54 12.63 20.14
C VAL A 23 -12.68 12.23 18.68
N PHE A 24 -12.66 10.91 18.43
CA PHE A 24 -12.85 10.32 17.11
C PHE A 24 -14.17 9.54 17.06
N LEU A 25 -15.08 9.94 16.17
CA LEU A 25 -16.32 9.19 15.96
C LEU A 25 -16.05 8.11 14.90
N ILE A 26 -16.30 6.84 15.26
CA ILE A 26 -16.09 5.69 14.36
C ILE A 26 -17.36 4.84 14.24
N SER A 27 -17.45 4.06 13.15
CA SER A 27 -18.49 3.06 12.98
C SER A 27 -17.88 1.68 12.75
N GLY A 28 -18.40 0.67 13.45
CA GLY A 28 -18.04 -0.72 13.25
C GLY A 28 -18.52 -1.27 11.91
N HIS A 29 -19.56 -0.68 11.33
CA HIS A 29 -20.09 -1.09 10.03
C HIS A 29 -19.18 -0.64 8.90
N LEU A 30 -18.66 -1.61 8.13
CA LEU A 30 -17.71 -1.38 7.05
C LEU A 30 -18.24 -0.36 6.02
N LYS A 31 -19.55 -0.43 5.71
CA LYS A 31 -20.27 0.48 4.80
C LYS A 31 -20.05 1.96 5.13
N TYR A 32 -20.01 2.31 6.41
CA TYR A 32 -19.93 3.71 6.86
C TYR A 32 -18.53 4.12 7.30
N ARG A 33 -17.59 3.18 7.43
CA ARG A 33 -16.24 3.42 7.98
C ARG A 33 -15.50 4.59 7.31
N VAL A 34 -15.72 4.80 6.00
CA VAL A 34 -15.06 5.84 5.21
C VAL A 34 -15.60 7.27 5.48
N ARG A 35 -16.78 7.40 6.11
CA ARG A 35 -17.39 8.71 6.45
C ARG A 35 -17.11 9.19 7.87
N PHE A 36 -16.51 8.34 8.68
CA PHE A 36 -16.20 8.59 10.07
C PHE A 36 -14.72 8.94 10.24
N ASP A 37 -14.30 9.28 11.46
CA ASP A 37 -12.93 9.70 11.76
C ASP A 37 -11.93 8.52 11.81
N PHE A 38 -12.22 7.40 11.16
CA PHE A 38 -11.35 6.21 11.22
C PHE A 38 -9.96 6.50 10.62
N GLY A 39 -9.88 7.31 9.57
CA GLY A 39 -8.62 7.77 9.00
C GLY A 39 -7.81 8.62 9.99
N LYS A 40 -8.45 9.66 10.55
CA LYS A 40 -7.82 10.56 11.54
C LYS A 40 -7.39 9.84 12.81
N LEU A 41 -8.22 8.92 13.31
CA LEU A 41 -7.91 8.07 14.46
C LEU A 41 -6.62 7.29 14.19
N ASN A 42 -6.50 6.69 13.01
CA ASN A 42 -5.30 5.96 12.63
C ASN A 42 -4.08 6.89 12.53
N GLU A 43 -4.21 8.07 11.93
CA GLU A 43 -3.10 9.03 11.85
C GLU A 43 -2.60 9.46 13.24
N THR A 44 -3.51 9.82 14.15
CA THR A 44 -3.17 10.20 15.53
C THR A 44 -2.52 9.03 16.27
N LEU A 45 -3.10 7.83 16.20
CA LEU A 45 -2.51 6.64 16.80
C LEU A 45 -1.10 6.38 16.26
N LEU A 46 -0.89 6.54 14.95
CA LEU A 46 0.41 6.33 14.35
C LEU A 46 1.42 7.41 14.75
N ARG A 47 0.99 8.67 14.93
CA ARG A 47 1.85 9.76 15.40
C ARG A 47 2.45 9.46 16.78
N ASP A 48 1.65 8.89 17.67
CA ASP A 48 2.01 8.76 19.09
C ASP A 48 2.80 7.46 19.39
N TYR A 49 2.87 6.52 18.44
CA TYR A 49 3.61 5.27 18.61
C TYR A 49 5.11 5.34 18.22
N PRO A 50 6.02 4.68 18.97
CA PRO A 50 7.43 4.54 18.60
C PRO A 50 7.63 3.88 17.23
N SER A 51 8.70 4.25 16.53
CA SER A 51 8.95 3.90 15.11
C SER A 51 8.75 2.41 14.76
N LEU A 52 9.29 1.48 15.54
CA LEU A 52 9.17 0.03 15.26
C LEU A 52 7.75 -0.50 15.47
N LYS A 53 7.06 -0.07 16.54
CA LYS A 53 5.67 -0.48 16.79
C LYS A 53 4.71 0.15 15.78
N ARG A 54 5.02 1.37 15.35
CA ARG A 54 4.29 2.11 14.31
C ARG A 54 4.27 1.34 13.00
N GLU A 55 5.42 0.84 12.52
CA GLU A 55 5.48 0.09 11.26
C GLU A 55 4.66 -1.20 11.32
N SER A 56 4.75 -1.98 12.41
CA SER A 56 3.90 -3.17 12.56
C SER A 56 2.41 -2.82 12.57
N MET A 57 2.04 -1.74 13.25
CA MET A 57 0.65 -1.29 13.33
C MET A 57 0.12 -0.85 11.96
N ILE A 58 0.90 -0.06 11.21
CA ILE A 58 0.58 0.34 9.83
C ILE A 58 0.34 -0.88 8.95
N LEU A 59 1.21 -1.89 9.03
CA LEU A 59 1.10 -3.09 8.20
C LEU A 59 -0.10 -3.98 8.62
N SER A 60 -0.53 -3.94 9.88
CA SER A 60 -1.74 -4.65 10.33
C SER A 60 -3.05 -3.95 9.97
N MET A 61 -3.03 -2.64 9.67
CA MET A 61 -4.25 -1.91 9.28
C MET A 61 -4.79 -2.39 7.93
N SER A 62 -6.11 -2.34 7.74
CA SER A 62 -6.73 -2.59 6.43
C SER A 62 -6.76 -1.31 5.61
N VAL A 63 -6.50 -1.38 4.30
CA VAL A 63 -6.63 -0.22 3.40
C VAL A 63 -8.10 0.11 3.21
N MET A 64 -8.58 1.12 3.94
CA MET A 64 -9.98 1.58 3.88
C MET A 64 -10.11 3.06 3.54
N CYS A 65 -9.02 3.81 3.64
CA CYS A 65 -8.97 5.25 3.36
C CYS A 65 -7.56 5.64 2.88
N LYS A 66 -7.43 6.86 2.36
CA LYS A 66 -6.22 7.34 1.70
C LYS A 66 -5.07 7.51 2.70
N GLU A 67 -5.38 7.93 3.91
CA GLU A 67 -4.43 8.19 5.01
C GLU A 67 -3.68 6.90 5.42
N VAL A 68 -4.42 5.80 5.57
CA VAL A 68 -3.84 4.48 5.86
C VAL A 68 -3.02 3.97 4.68
N LEU A 69 -3.49 4.23 3.45
CA LEU A 69 -2.77 3.83 2.25
C LEU A 69 -1.41 4.54 2.14
N VAL A 70 -1.39 5.86 2.32
CA VAL A 70 -0.15 6.66 2.32
C VAL A 70 0.82 6.16 3.39
N SER A 71 0.32 5.91 4.60
CA SER A 71 1.13 5.38 5.70
C SER A 71 1.74 4.02 5.38
N LYS A 72 0.95 3.12 4.77
CA LYS A 72 1.44 1.81 4.31
C LYS A 72 2.47 1.94 3.21
N VAL A 73 2.24 2.78 2.20
CA VAL A 73 3.21 2.99 1.12
C VAL A 73 4.53 3.51 1.67
N ALA A 74 4.50 4.45 2.60
CA ALA A 74 5.71 4.93 3.26
C ALA A 74 6.46 3.82 4.02
N ALA A 75 5.76 2.94 4.73
CA ALA A 75 6.35 1.79 5.41
C ALA A 75 6.93 0.77 4.41
N LEU A 76 6.22 0.47 3.33
CA LEU A 76 6.68 -0.44 2.27
C LEU A 76 7.89 0.13 1.52
N HIS A 77 7.93 1.45 1.31
CA HIS A 77 9.05 2.12 0.66
C HIS A 77 10.36 1.92 1.44
N ARG A 78 10.33 1.99 2.77
CA ARG A 78 11.50 1.72 3.63
C ARG A 78 12.02 0.29 3.49
N ARG A 79 11.13 -0.68 3.21
CA ARG A 79 11.50 -2.09 3.04
C ARG A 79 12.31 -2.34 1.77
N ILE A 80 12.14 -1.53 0.73
CA ILE A 80 12.84 -1.68 -0.55
C ILE A 80 14.35 -1.74 -0.34
N TRP A 81 14.89 -0.88 0.53
CA TRP A 81 16.32 -0.81 0.79
C TRP A 81 16.87 -2.12 1.38
N PHE A 82 16.13 -2.75 2.31
CA PHE A 82 16.51 -4.03 2.90
C PHE A 82 16.47 -5.17 1.88
N VAL A 83 15.44 -5.22 1.03
CA VAL A 83 15.30 -6.26 0.00
C VAL A 83 16.35 -6.10 -1.11
N ALA A 84 16.61 -4.86 -1.54
CA ALA A 84 17.68 -4.57 -2.49
C ALA A 84 19.05 -4.93 -1.90
N GLY A 85 19.29 -4.64 -0.61
CA GLY A 85 20.51 -5.04 0.10
C GLY A 85 20.68 -6.56 0.15
N ALA A 86 19.62 -7.31 0.46
CA ALA A 86 19.63 -8.76 0.45
C ALA A 86 19.93 -9.33 -0.95
N SER A 87 19.34 -8.76 -2.00
CA SER A 87 19.64 -9.15 -3.40
C SER A 87 21.11 -8.93 -3.73
N ALA A 88 21.70 -7.81 -3.30
CA ALA A 88 23.11 -7.51 -3.51
C ALA A 88 24.03 -8.51 -2.79
N ALA A 89 23.67 -8.92 -1.57
CA ALA A 89 24.41 -9.92 -0.80
C ALA A 89 24.38 -11.30 -1.46
N VAL A 90 23.23 -11.73 -1.98
CA VAL A 90 23.11 -13.00 -2.74
C VAL A 90 23.93 -12.96 -4.02
N ALA A 91 23.90 -11.84 -4.75
CA ALA A 91 24.66 -11.67 -6.00
C ALA A 91 26.19 -11.60 -5.79
N ALA A 92 26.66 -11.30 -4.57
CA ALA A 92 28.08 -11.29 -4.23
C ALA A 92 28.68 -12.69 -4.02
N ILE A 93 27.85 -13.73 -3.91
CA ILE A 93 28.30 -15.11 -3.77
C ILE A 93 28.55 -15.69 -5.17
N PRO A 94 29.79 -16.08 -5.53
CA PRO A 94 30.09 -16.72 -6.81
C PRO A 94 29.57 -18.16 -6.80
N VAL A 95 28.26 -18.35 -7.00
CA VAL A 95 27.63 -19.67 -7.12
C VAL A 95 27.50 -20.03 -8.61
N PRO A 96 28.08 -21.15 -9.09
CA PRO A 96 28.07 -21.54 -10.52
C PRO A 96 26.69 -21.83 -11.14
N PHE A 97 25.59 -21.63 -10.40
CA PHE A 97 24.22 -22.00 -10.83
C PHE A 97 23.17 -20.88 -10.64
N LEU A 98 23.52 -19.76 -10.00
CA LEU A 98 22.64 -18.58 -9.89
C LEU A 98 22.90 -17.66 -11.09
N SER A 99 22.38 -18.07 -12.24
CA SER A 99 22.45 -17.27 -13.46
C SER A 99 21.63 -15.98 -13.28
N LEU A 100 22.33 -14.85 -13.45
CA LEU A 100 21.89 -13.46 -13.37
C LEU A 100 21.68 -12.95 -11.93
N GLY A 101 22.46 -11.93 -11.54
CA GLY A 101 22.38 -11.23 -10.25
C GLY A 101 21.08 -10.46 -9.99
N PHE A 102 19.96 -10.92 -10.52
CA PHE A 102 18.61 -10.43 -10.22
C PHE A 102 17.85 -11.60 -9.61
N ASP A 103 17.64 -11.58 -8.30
CA ASP A 103 16.78 -12.56 -7.67
C ASP A 103 15.31 -12.20 -7.93
N ALA A 104 14.80 -12.66 -9.07
CA ALA A 104 13.41 -12.50 -9.46
C ALA A 104 12.46 -13.04 -8.38
N THR A 105 12.89 -14.00 -7.56
CA THR A 105 12.06 -14.57 -6.50
C THR A 105 11.89 -13.61 -5.33
N LEU A 106 12.94 -12.89 -4.92
CA LEU A 106 12.86 -11.83 -3.90
C LEU A 106 11.92 -10.70 -4.34
N VAL A 107 12.07 -10.21 -5.58
CA VAL A 107 11.23 -9.14 -6.11
C VAL A 107 9.76 -9.58 -6.21
N MET A 108 9.52 -10.82 -6.63
CA MET A 108 8.17 -11.40 -6.70
C MET A 108 7.55 -11.54 -5.32
N SER A 109 8.30 -12.06 -4.34
CA SER A 109 7.83 -12.22 -2.97
C SER A 109 7.45 -10.88 -2.34
N GLU A 110 8.29 -9.86 -2.50
CA GLU A 110 8.02 -8.52 -1.96
C GLU A 110 6.86 -7.84 -2.73
N ALA A 111 6.72 -8.05 -4.05
CA ALA A 111 5.56 -7.59 -4.81
C ALA A 111 4.24 -8.26 -4.34
N GLU A 112 4.24 -9.56 -4.06
CA GLU A 112 3.08 -10.22 -3.46
C GLU A 112 2.75 -9.68 -2.07
N PHE A 113 3.78 -9.37 -1.28
CA PHE A 113 3.62 -8.72 0.02
C PHE A 113 2.97 -7.34 -0.14
N TYR A 114 3.44 -6.50 -1.07
CA TYR A 114 2.82 -5.21 -1.39
C TYR A 114 1.36 -5.37 -1.81
N LYS A 115 1.06 -6.34 -2.68
CA LYS A 115 -0.31 -6.63 -3.13
C LYS A 115 -1.25 -6.88 -1.95
N LYS A 116 -0.85 -7.75 -1.01
CA LYS A 116 -1.63 -8.05 0.19
C LYS A 116 -1.76 -6.83 1.10
N GLN A 117 -0.66 -6.13 1.34
CA GLN A 117 -0.63 -4.96 2.22
C GLN A 117 -1.51 -3.81 1.71
N LEU A 118 -1.56 -3.63 0.39
CA LEU A 118 -2.32 -2.57 -0.27
C LEU A 118 -3.78 -2.98 -0.56
N GLY A 119 -4.23 -4.15 -0.08
CA GLY A 119 -5.59 -4.64 -0.23
C GLY A 119 -5.96 -5.02 -1.67
N LEU A 120 -4.96 -5.33 -2.50
CA LEU A 120 -5.12 -5.71 -3.91
C LEU A 120 -5.19 -7.22 -4.11
N ASP A 121 -5.26 -8.00 -3.03
CA ASP A 121 -5.46 -9.43 -3.11
C ASP A 121 -6.93 -9.77 -3.37
N GLN A 122 -7.16 -10.89 -4.06
CA GLN A 122 -8.49 -11.29 -4.52
C GLN A 122 -9.51 -11.40 -3.38
N SER A 123 -9.09 -11.85 -2.19
CA SER A 123 -10.00 -12.02 -1.05
C SER A 123 -10.51 -10.67 -0.53
N ASN A 124 -9.62 -9.67 -0.43
CA ASN A 124 -10.01 -8.32 -0.06
C ASN A 124 -10.90 -7.67 -1.13
N LEU A 125 -10.57 -7.83 -2.41
CA LEU A 125 -11.36 -7.28 -3.52
C LEU A 125 -12.78 -7.88 -3.56
N GLN A 126 -12.92 -9.19 -3.38
CA GLN A 126 -14.23 -9.86 -3.27
C GLN A 126 -15.03 -9.35 -2.07
N LYS A 127 -14.37 -9.15 -0.92
CA LYS A 127 -15.01 -8.57 0.25
C LYS A 127 -15.53 -7.15 -0.04
N LEU A 128 -14.74 -6.31 -0.70
CA LEU A 128 -15.15 -4.96 -1.09
C LEU A 128 -16.31 -4.99 -2.09
N SER A 129 -16.23 -5.85 -3.11
CA SER A 129 -17.33 -6.09 -4.06
C SER A 129 -18.63 -6.42 -3.34
N ASN A 130 -18.61 -7.38 -2.41
CA ASN A 130 -19.80 -7.82 -1.68
C ASN A 130 -20.36 -6.75 -0.75
N VAL A 131 -19.49 -6.03 -0.03
CA VAL A 131 -19.93 -4.99 0.94
C VAL A 131 -20.48 -3.76 0.24
N TYR A 132 -19.82 -3.32 -0.83
CA TYR A 132 -20.15 -2.07 -1.51
C TYR A 132 -20.97 -2.27 -2.79
N GLN A 133 -21.38 -3.50 -3.08
CA GLN A 133 -22.16 -3.88 -4.26
C GLN A 133 -21.50 -3.40 -5.57
N ILE A 134 -20.18 -3.58 -5.65
CA ILE A 134 -19.37 -3.16 -6.80
C ILE A 134 -19.11 -4.39 -7.66
N PRO A 135 -19.48 -4.41 -8.94
CA PRO A 135 -19.22 -5.54 -9.82
C PRO A 135 -17.71 -5.85 -9.90
N MET A 136 -17.36 -7.14 -9.77
CA MET A 136 -15.95 -7.58 -9.77
C MET A 136 -15.24 -7.28 -11.10
N ASP A 137 -15.95 -7.35 -12.23
CA ASP A 137 -15.45 -6.98 -13.56
C ASP A 137 -15.00 -5.51 -13.61
N LYS A 138 -15.73 -4.61 -12.93
CA LYS A 138 -15.34 -3.21 -12.81
C LYS A 138 -14.05 -3.05 -12.00
N ILE A 139 -13.93 -3.76 -10.87
CA ILE A 139 -12.72 -3.75 -10.03
C ILE A 139 -11.52 -4.28 -10.83
N GLU A 140 -11.68 -5.42 -11.50
CA GLU A 140 -10.61 -6.04 -12.29
C GLU A 140 -10.18 -5.15 -13.46
N LYS A 141 -11.12 -4.50 -14.15
CA LYS A 141 -10.81 -3.56 -15.22
C LYS A 141 -9.92 -2.40 -14.72
N GLU A 142 -10.34 -1.73 -13.65
CA GLU A 142 -9.60 -0.60 -13.06
C GLU A 142 -8.21 -1.02 -12.57
N LEU A 143 -8.08 -2.23 -12.04
CA LEU A 143 -6.79 -2.79 -11.64
C LEU A 143 -5.91 -3.07 -12.84
N ASN A 144 -6.40 -3.77 -13.85
CA ASN A 144 -5.61 -4.17 -15.01
C ASN A 144 -5.12 -2.99 -15.85
N GLU A 145 -5.88 -1.89 -15.89
CA GLU A 145 -5.43 -0.65 -16.54
C GLU A 145 -4.16 -0.07 -15.90
N ILE A 146 -3.96 -0.25 -14.59
CA ILE A 146 -2.84 0.35 -13.84
C ILE A 146 -1.73 -0.67 -13.59
N PHE A 147 -2.12 -1.88 -13.20
CA PHE A 147 -1.23 -2.94 -12.78
C PHE A 147 -1.83 -4.32 -13.12
N PRO A 148 -1.28 -5.03 -14.12
CA PRO A 148 -1.81 -6.33 -14.54
C PRO A 148 -1.63 -7.34 -13.41
N LEU A 149 -2.72 -7.60 -12.68
CA LEU A 149 -2.73 -8.41 -11.45
C LEU A 149 -3.25 -9.82 -11.64
N GLN A 150 -3.79 -10.14 -12.83
CA GLN A 150 -4.68 -11.28 -12.98
C GLN A 150 -4.04 -12.61 -12.55
N HIS A 151 -2.72 -12.81 -12.70
CA HIS A 151 -2.04 -14.01 -12.21
C HIS A 151 -0.59 -13.76 -11.77
N LEU A 152 -0.06 -14.62 -10.88
CA LEU A 152 1.36 -14.65 -10.50
C LEU A 152 2.29 -14.71 -11.71
N ASN A 153 1.86 -15.39 -12.77
CA ASN A 153 2.61 -15.49 -14.03
C ASN A 153 2.66 -14.15 -14.77
N ALA A 154 1.57 -13.38 -14.78
CA ALA A 154 1.54 -12.04 -15.38
C ALA A 154 2.41 -11.06 -14.59
N LEU A 155 2.33 -11.11 -13.25
CA LEU A 155 3.20 -10.36 -12.36
C LEU A 155 4.67 -10.71 -12.59
N ARG A 156 4.99 -12.00 -12.73
CA ARG A 156 6.36 -12.49 -13.01
C ARG A 156 6.88 -12.03 -14.36
N ALA A 157 6.08 -12.18 -15.41
CA ALA A 157 6.44 -11.71 -16.75
C ALA A 157 6.69 -10.20 -16.75
N PHE A 158 5.81 -9.43 -16.10
CA PHE A 158 5.95 -7.99 -15.93
C PHE A 158 7.25 -7.63 -15.20
N VAL A 159 7.53 -8.25 -14.04
CA VAL A 159 8.75 -8.00 -13.25
C VAL A 159 10.01 -8.31 -14.08
N LEU A 160 10.03 -9.44 -14.80
CA LEU A 160 11.18 -9.86 -15.61
C LEU A 160 11.40 -8.96 -16.82
N GLU A 161 10.35 -8.61 -17.57
CA GLU A 161 10.45 -7.70 -18.71
C GLU A 161 10.90 -6.31 -18.26
N PHE A 162 10.36 -5.85 -17.14
CA PHE A 162 10.70 -4.56 -16.57
C PHE A 162 12.14 -4.51 -16.05
N ALA A 163 12.60 -5.55 -15.36
CA ALA A 163 13.99 -5.68 -14.92
C ALA A 163 14.97 -5.69 -16.11
N LYS A 164 14.65 -6.43 -17.18
CA LYS A 164 15.45 -6.45 -18.42
C LYS A 164 15.59 -5.06 -19.04
N LYS A 165 14.49 -4.30 -19.15
CA LYS A 165 14.51 -2.92 -19.66
C LYS A 165 15.43 -2.01 -18.85
N GLN A 166 15.41 -2.13 -17.53
CA GLN A 166 16.22 -1.28 -16.64
C GLN A 166 17.70 -1.70 -16.61
N ALA A 167 18.00 -2.99 -16.82
CA ALA A 167 19.37 -3.50 -16.91
C ALA A 167 20.12 -3.00 -18.17
N VAL A 168 19.40 -2.72 -19.27
CA VAL A 168 19.99 -2.19 -20.52
C VAL A 168 20.27 -0.68 -20.43
N GLY A 169 19.58 0.05 -19.53
CA GLY A 169 19.66 1.51 -19.41
C GLY A 169 20.51 2.03 -18.23
N THR A 170 21.05 1.16 -17.39
CA THR A 170 21.85 1.57 -16.22
C THR A 170 23.32 1.73 -16.60
N THR A 171 23.76 2.98 -16.80
CA THR A 171 25.19 3.33 -16.93
C THR A 171 25.84 3.34 -15.55
N THR A 172 27.11 2.97 -15.48
CA THR A 172 27.90 2.90 -14.23
C THR A 172 28.04 4.23 -13.48
N GLU A 173 27.81 5.38 -14.13
CA GLU A 173 28.03 6.72 -13.56
C GLU A 173 26.93 7.22 -12.61
N GLU A 174 25.65 6.90 -12.82
CA GLU A 174 24.56 7.43 -11.97
C GLU A 174 24.61 6.89 -10.52
N PHE A 175 25.23 5.73 -10.34
CA PHE A 175 25.21 5.00 -9.08
C PHE A 175 26.37 5.33 -8.13
N ALA A 176 27.43 5.97 -8.64
CA ALA A 176 28.52 6.48 -7.81
C ALA A 176 28.05 7.52 -6.77
N ARG A 177 26.89 8.15 -7.01
CA ARG A 177 26.29 9.14 -6.10
C ARG A 177 25.64 8.54 -4.84
N PHE A 178 25.31 7.26 -4.83
CA PHE A 178 24.58 6.63 -3.72
C PHE A 178 25.47 5.85 -2.75
N VAL A 179 26.70 5.49 -3.11
CA VAL A 179 27.60 4.69 -2.25
C VAL A 179 29.06 5.12 -2.42
N PRO A 180 29.65 5.86 -1.45
CA PRO A 180 30.97 6.49 -1.59
C PRO A 180 32.20 5.55 -1.44
N TYR A 181 32.01 4.24 -1.21
CA TYR A 181 33.13 3.37 -0.76
C TYR A 181 33.27 2.00 -1.45
N VAL A 182 32.53 1.71 -2.52
CA VAL A 182 32.55 0.36 -3.13
C VAL A 182 33.29 0.35 -4.46
N GLY A 183 34.62 0.42 -4.38
CA GLY A 183 35.47 -0.10 -5.44
C GLY A 183 35.42 -1.62 -5.45
N THR A 184 35.18 -2.23 -6.62
CA THR A 184 35.18 -3.68 -6.98
C THR A 184 33.84 -4.43 -7.10
N ALA A 185 32.68 -3.85 -6.82
CA ALA A 185 31.41 -4.59 -6.78
C ALA A 185 30.40 -4.23 -7.90
N ILE A 186 30.83 -4.33 -9.17
CA ILE A 186 29.99 -3.95 -10.33
C ILE A 186 28.69 -4.78 -10.40
N ALA A 187 28.74 -6.09 -10.12
CA ALA A 187 27.57 -6.98 -10.18
C ALA A 187 26.57 -6.78 -9.01
N SER A 188 27.05 -6.58 -7.78
CA SER A 188 26.20 -6.35 -6.60
C SER A 188 25.57 -4.97 -6.60
N THR A 189 26.25 -3.96 -7.18
CA THR A 189 25.71 -2.61 -7.34
C THR A 189 24.59 -2.56 -8.38
N LEU A 190 24.74 -3.26 -9.51
CA LEU A 190 23.69 -3.41 -10.51
C LEU A 190 22.49 -4.23 -9.97
N SER A 191 22.75 -5.31 -9.22
CA SER A 191 21.70 -6.09 -8.55
C SER A 191 20.86 -5.24 -7.60
N PHE A 192 21.53 -4.49 -6.72
CA PHE A 192 20.89 -3.57 -5.78
C PHE A 192 20.08 -2.51 -6.52
N GLY A 193 20.70 -1.81 -7.49
CA GLY A 193 20.07 -0.71 -8.21
C GLY A 193 18.87 -1.14 -9.03
N VAL A 194 18.99 -2.22 -9.80
CA VAL A 194 17.86 -2.78 -10.58
C VAL A 194 16.76 -3.25 -9.64
N CYS A 195 17.08 -3.99 -8.57
CA CYS A 195 16.09 -4.45 -7.59
C CYS A 195 15.35 -3.27 -6.94
N TYR A 196 16.07 -2.25 -6.48
CA TYR A 196 15.50 -1.05 -5.88
C TYR A 196 14.54 -0.33 -6.84
N ILE A 197 14.99 -0.05 -8.07
CA ILE A 197 14.19 0.67 -9.07
C ILE A 197 12.94 -0.13 -9.46
N VAL A 198 13.07 -1.44 -9.63
CA VAL A 198 11.96 -2.33 -9.98
C VAL A 198 10.92 -2.34 -8.84
N LEU A 199 11.35 -2.58 -7.59
CA LEU A 199 10.47 -2.59 -6.42
C LEU A 199 9.78 -1.25 -6.19
N TYR A 200 10.52 -0.14 -6.31
CA TYR A 200 9.98 1.21 -6.19
C TYR A 200 8.85 1.46 -7.19
N LYS A 201 9.08 1.13 -8.46
CA LYS A 201 8.08 1.34 -9.51
C LYS A 201 6.88 0.41 -9.39
N ILE A 202 7.07 -0.82 -8.91
CA ILE A 202 5.96 -1.74 -8.58
C ILE A 202 5.12 -1.14 -7.46
N LEU A 203 5.75 -0.69 -6.37
CA LEU A 203 5.06 -0.07 -5.25
C LEU A 203 4.22 1.13 -5.69
N LEU A 204 4.79 2.04 -6.49
CA LEU A 204 4.06 3.20 -7.03
C LEU A 204 2.88 2.83 -7.95
N ARG A 205 2.96 1.72 -8.68
CA ARG A 205 1.83 1.25 -9.50
C ARG A 205 0.72 0.66 -8.63
N MET A 206 1.10 -0.14 -7.62
CA MET A 206 0.14 -0.70 -6.68
C MET A 206 -0.51 0.36 -5.80
N GLU A 207 0.23 1.38 -5.38
CA GLU A 207 -0.33 2.55 -4.69
C GLU A 207 -1.43 3.20 -5.53
N ARG A 208 -1.15 3.50 -6.80
CA ARG A 208 -2.14 4.10 -7.71
C ARG A 208 -3.36 3.21 -7.91
N ALA A 209 -3.14 1.90 -8.08
CA ALA A 209 -4.22 0.93 -8.20
C ALA A 209 -5.08 0.89 -6.93
N SER A 210 -4.45 0.87 -5.76
CA SER A 210 -5.14 0.87 -4.46
C SER A 210 -5.89 2.17 -4.21
N LEU A 211 -5.31 3.33 -4.54
CA LEU A 211 -5.97 4.64 -4.48
C LEU A 211 -7.25 4.66 -5.33
N LYS A 212 -7.16 4.13 -6.55
CA LYS A 212 -8.31 4.03 -7.47
C LYS A 212 -9.43 3.17 -6.88
N ILE A 213 -9.10 2.03 -6.27
CA ILE A 213 -10.08 1.18 -5.58
C ILE A 213 -10.69 1.89 -4.38
N VAL A 214 -9.90 2.60 -3.58
CA VAL A 214 -10.41 3.41 -2.46
C VAL A 214 -11.40 4.47 -2.96
N ASP A 215 -11.11 5.16 -4.06
CA ASP A 215 -12.02 6.14 -4.66
C ASP A 215 -13.33 5.48 -5.16
N VAL A 216 -13.22 4.33 -5.83
CA VAL A 216 -14.38 3.54 -6.28
C VAL A 216 -15.27 3.12 -5.11
N VAL A 217 -14.67 2.70 -4.00
CA VAL A 217 -15.37 2.34 -2.76
C VAL A 217 -16.04 3.56 -2.11
N ILE A 218 -15.37 4.71 -2.05
CA ILE A 218 -15.94 5.97 -1.55
C ILE A 218 -17.19 6.35 -2.35
N HIS A 219 -17.10 6.31 -3.68
CA HIS A 219 -18.23 6.63 -4.55
C HIS A 219 -19.40 5.65 -4.37
N ALA A 220 -19.12 4.34 -4.27
CA ALA A 220 -20.14 3.34 -4.00
C ALA A 220 -20.82 3.52 -2.64
N SER A 221 -20.04 3.79 -1.59
CA SER A 221 -20.56 4.09 -0.24
C SER A 221 -21.51 5.29 -0.25
N ASN A 222 -21.12 6.38 -0.92
CA ASN A 222 -21.96 7.57 -1.02
C ASN A 222 -23.29 7.31 -1.75
N ARG A 223 -23.28 6.54 -2.85
CA ARG A 223 -24.52 6.17 -3.57
C ARG A 223 -25.46 5.34 -2.71
N MET A 224 -24.95 4.30 -2.04
CA MET A 224 -25.79 3.45 -1.18
C MET A 224 -26.47 4.22 -0.04
N ILE A 225 -25.79 5.24 0.50
CA ILE A 225 -26.34 6.09 1.56
C ILE A 225 -27.45 6.98 1.00
N GLN A 226 -27.25 7.57 -0.18
CA GLN A 226 -28.27 8.38 -0.83
C GLN A 226 -29.54 7.56 -1.12
N GLU A 227 -29.39 6.34 -1.63
CA GLU A 227 -30.52 5.42 -1.87
C GLU A 227 -31.23 5.02 -0.56
N GLU A 228 -30.50 4.84 0.52
CA GLU A 228 -31.06 4.54 1.84
C GLU A 228 -31.82 5.74 2.42
N GLN A 229 -31.28 6.95 2.29
CA GLN A 229 -31.96 8.18 2.69
C GLN A 229 -33.23 8.44 1.87
N GLN A 230 -33.19 8.22 0.55
CA GLN A 230 -34.36 8.33 -0.32
C GLN A 230 -35.44 7.32 0.05
N ARG A 231 -35.06 6.06 0.33
CA ARG A 231 -36.01 5.04 0.81
C ARG A 231 -36.66 5.43 2.14
N GLN A 232 -35.91 6.01 3.07
CA GLN A 232 -36.44 6.47 4.35
C GLN A 232 -37.37 7.69 4.23
N GLN A 233 -37.27 8.47 3.15
CA GLN A 233 -38.16 9.61 2.88
C GLN A 233 -39.47 9.22 2.17
N LEU A 234 -39.51 8.03 1.57
CA LEU A 234 -40.67 7.49 0.85
C LEU A 234 -41.58 6.60 1.73
N ILE A 235 -41.15 6.31 2.97
CA ILE A 235 -41.88 5.54 3.99
C ILE A 235 -42.42 6.53 5.03
#